data_AF-A0A399QAQ6-F1
#
_entry.id   AF-A0A399QAQ6-F1
#
_cell.length_a   1.000
_cell.length_b   1.000
_cell.length_c   1.000
_cell.angle_alpha   90.00
_cell.angle_beta   90.00
_cell.angle_gamma   90.00
#
_symmetry.space_group_name_H-M   'P 1'
#
loop_
_entity.id
_entity.type
_entity.pdbx_description
1 polymer ?
#
loop_
_entity_poly.entity_id
_entity_poly.type
_entity_poly.pdbx_seq_one_letter_code
_entity_poly.pdbx_strand_id
1 'polypeptide(L)'
;MFTALANTPRDYAWGSTTAIAGLLGREPSGGPEAELWLGAHDGSPTRVVDPSTVGGAGTLAEWIRADPATTLGPLASGLRPGDGP
;
A
#
# COMPACT_ATOMS: atom_id res chain seq x y z
N MET A 1 -0.53 -3.88 -16.40
CA MET A 1 0.51 -2.93 -15.95
C MET A 1 0.88 -3.31 -14.52
N PHE A 2 2.15 -3.18 -14.15
CA PHE A 2 2.61 -3.34 -12.76
C PHE A 2 3.38 -2.09 -12.35
N THR A 3 3.21 -1.66 -11.10
CA THR A 3 4.01 -0.61 -10.47
C THR A 3 4.46 -1.10 -9.10
N ALA A 4 5.65 -0.67 -8.67
CA ALA A 4 6.18 -1.05 -7.37
C ALA A 4 5.60 -0.16 -6.27
N LEU A 5 5.22 -0.79 -5.16
CA LEU A 5 4.73 -0.12 -3.96
C LEU A 5 5.69 -0.38 -2.81
N ALA A 6 5.84 0.60 -1.93
CA ALA A 6 6.65 0.48 -0.73
C ALA A 6 6.00 1.21 0.44
N ASN A 7 6.29 0.74 1.65
CA ASN A 7 5.92 1.43 2.87
C ASN A 7 6.89 1.09 4.01
N THR A 8 6.90 1.91 5.06
CA THR A 8 7.66 1.65 6.28
C THR A 8 6.79 0.84 7.25
N PRO A 9 7.31 -0.25 7.85
CA PRO A 9 6.59 -0.98 8.87
C PRO A 9 6.23 -0.09 10.08
N ARG A 10 5.11 -0.40 10.72
CA ARG A 10 4.70 0.20 11.99
C ARG A 10 5.63 -0.28 13.10
N ASP A 11 6.05 0.63 13.96
CA ASP A 11 7.03 0.44 15.03
C ASP A 11 6.39 0.11 16.38
N TYR A 12 5.25 -0.59 16.37
CA TYR A 12 4.57 -0.94 17.62
C TYR A 12 5.46 -1.80 18.52
N ALA A 13 5.34 -1.60 19.84
CA ALA A 13 6.23 -2.20 20.84
C ALA A 13 6.27 -3.74 20.81
N TRP A 14 5.25 -4.40 20.25
CA TRP A 14 5.18 -5.85 20.09
C TRP A 14 5.87 -6.37 18.82
N GLY A 15 6.36 -5.47 17.96
CA GLY A 15 6.97 -5.82 16.69
C GLY A 15 8.28 -6.58 16.84
N SER A 16 8.58 -7.43 15.85
CA SER A 16 9.86 -8.13 15.79
C SER A 16 10.94 -7.18 15.32
N THR A 17 12.13 -7.24 15.91
CA THR A 17 13.28 -6.43 15.45
C THR A 17 13.94 -6.98 14.18
N THR A 18 13.55 -8.15 13.68
CA THR A 18 14.24 -8.79 12.53
C THR A 18 13.32 -9.47 11.52
N ALA A 19 12.10 -9.89 11.90
CA ALA A 19 11.29 -10.76 11.04
C ALA A 19 10.90 -10.11 9.71
N ILE A 20 10.33 -8.89 9.73
CA ILE A 20 9.90 -8.19 8.52
C ILE A 20 11.11 -7.82 7.65
N ALA A 21 12.16 -7.27 8.25
CA ALA A 21 13.42 -6.98 7.54
C ALA A 21 13.99 -8.23 6.84
N GLY A 22 14.01 -9.37 7.53
CA GLY A 22 14.46 -10.65 6.96
C GLY A 22 13.60 -11.14 5.80
N LEU A 23 12.27 -11.04 5.91
CA LEU A 23 11.34 -11.38 4.82
C LEU A 23 11.54 -10.49 3.59
N LEU A 24 11.87 -9.22 3.80
CA LEU A 24 12.13 -8.25 2.73
C LEU A 24 13.58 -8.30 2.22
N GLY A 25 14.46 -9.10 2.82
CA GLY A 25 15.87 -9.18 2.45
C GLY A 25 16.65 -7.88 2.67
N ARG A 26 16.26 -7.07 3.68
CA ARG A 26 16.96 -5.83 4.04
C ARG A 26 17.53 -5.89 5.45
N GLU A 27 18.44 -4.98 5.75
CA GLU A 27 18.90 -4.77 7.11
C GLU A 27 17.73 -4.33 8.03
N PRO A 28 17.67 -4.86 9.27
CA PRO A 28 16.78 -4.36 10.30
C PRO A 28 16.93 -2.86 10.52
N SER A 29 15.82 -2.18 10.83
CA SER A 29 15.82 -0.75 11.11
C SER A 29 16.49 -0.37 12.45
N GLY A 30 16.76 -1.36 13.32
CA GLY A 30 17.26 -1.16 14.68
C GLY A 30 16.16 -1.01 15.74
N GLY A 31 14.88 -0.99 15.36
CA GLY A 31 13.71 -0.97 16.23
C GLY A 31 12.71 -2.09 15.94
N PRO A 32 11.61 -2.18 16.69
CA PRO A 32 10.55 -3.15 16.41
C PRO A 32 9.86 -2.85 15.09
N GLU A 33 9.55 -3.90 14.31
CA GLU A 33 8.77 -3.85 13.09
C GLU A 33 7.58 -4.80 13.24
N ALA A 34 6.39 -4.23 13.41
CA ALA A 34 5.19 -4.94 13.80
C ALA A 34 4.33 -5.30 12.58
N GLU A 35 4.05 -4.32 11.73
CA GLU A 35 3.10 -4.47 10.62
C GLU A 35 3.59 -3.71 9.40
N LEU A 36 3.64 -4.37 8.23
CA LEU A 36 3.83 -3.69 6.95
C LEU A 36 2.49 -3.53 6.26
N TRP A 37 1.96 -2.32 6.22
CA TRP A 37 0.68 -2.05 5.58
C TRP A 37 0.88 -1.66 4.11
N LEU A 38 0.29 -2.44 3.22
CA LEU A 38 0.23 -2.17 1.79
C LEU A 38 -1.24 -2.01 1.39
N GLY A 39 -1.69 -0.77 1.29
CA GLY A 39 -3.09 -0.41 1.09
C GLY A 39 -3.32 1.10 1.13
N ALA A 40 -4.58 1.52 1.02
CA ALA A 40 -4.97 2.93 0.93
C ALA A 40 -5.39 3.55 2.28
N HIS A 41 -4.86 3.04 3.39
CA HIS A 41 -5.21 3.54 4.72
C HIS A 41 -4.41 4.81 5.05
N ASP A 42 -5.10 5.90 5.41
CA ASP A 42 -4.47 7.22 5.65
C ASP A 42 -3.42 7.21 6.78
N GLY A 43 -3.59 6.35 7.79
CA GLY A 43 -2.64 6.19 8.89
C GLY A 43 -1.30 5.54 8.53
N SER A 44 -1.18 4.94 7.34
CA SER A 44 0.09 4.40 6.82
C SER A 44 0.07 4.42 5.28
N PRO A 45 0.28 5.60 4.66
CA PRO A 45 0.13 5.76 3.22
C PRO A 45 1.15 4.92 2.44
N THR A 46 0.67 3.96 1.66
CA THR A 46 1.55 3.19 0.77
C THR A 46 2.03 4.07 -0.37
N ARG A 47 3.35 4.15 -0.55
CA ARG A 47 3.99 4.97 -1.57
C ARG A 47 4.11 4.22 -2.89
N VAL A 48 3.91 4.94 -3.98
CA VAL A 48 4.29 4.49 -5.31
C VAL A 48 5.77 4.79 -5.51
N VAL A 49 6.57 3.78 -5.82
CA VAL A 49 8.03 3.91 -5.93
C VAL A 49 8.41 4.81 -7.11
N ASP A 50 7.69 4.67 -8.23
CA ASP A 50 7.84 5.52 -9.41
C ASP A 50 6.48 6.14 -9.78
N PRO A 51 6.18 7.36 -9.28
CA PRO A 51 4.93 8.06 -9.58
C PRO A 51 4.65 8.27 -11.08
N SER A 52 5.69 8.30 -11.94
CA SER A 52 5.49 8.47 -13.38
C SER A 52 4.70 7.32 -14.01
N THR A 53 4.73 6.15 -13.39
CA THR A 53 3.98 4.97 -13.84
C THR A 53 2.47 5.06 -13.59
N VAL A 54 2.02 6.01 -12.76
CA VAL A 54 0.62 6.14 -12.30
C VAL A 54 0.09 7.58 -12.43
N GLY A 55 0.60 8.34 -13.40
CA GLY A 55 0.13 9.71 -13.64
C GLY A 55 0.53 10.72 -12.55
N GLY A 56 1.64 10.47 -11.86
CA GLY A 56 2.23 11.38 -10.87
C GLY A 56 1.71 11.22 -9.44
N ALA A 57 0.79 10.28 -9.18
CA ALA A 57 0.34 10.00 -7.82
C ALA A 57 1.48 9.44 -6.95
N GLY A 58 1.74 10.08 -5.81
CA GLY A 58 2.81 9.69 -4.89
C GLY A 58 2.42 8.53 -3.96
N THR A 59 1.12 8.33 -3.74
CA THR A 59 0.57 7.25 -2.91
C THR A 59 -0.51 6.45 -3.62
N LEU A 60 -0.76 5.23 -3.13
CA LEU A 60 -1.85 4.38 -3.63
C LEU A 60 -3.21 5.06 -3.44
N ALA A 61 -3.43 5.76 -2.32
CA ALA A 61 -4.68 6.46 -2.06
C ALA A 61 -4.89 7.65 -3.03
N GLU A 62 -3.83 8.40 -3.35
CA GLU A 62 -3.88 9.43 -4.38
C GLU A 62 -4.19 8.85 -5.76
N TRP A 63 -3.56 7.73 -6.11
CA TRP A 63 -3.81 7.07 -7.39
C TRP A 63 -5.26 6.57 -7.49
N ILE A 64 -5.78 5.91 -6.45
CA ILE A 64 -7.18 5.46 -6.39
C ILE A 64 -8.14 6.65 -6.55
N ARG A 65 -7.85 7.78 -5.93
CA ARG A 65 -8.70 8.98 -6.03
C ARG A 65 -8.66 9.60 -7.43
N ALA A 66 -7.48 9.61 -8.06
CA ALA A 66 -7.28 10.20 -9.38
C ALA A 66 -7.85 9.32 -10.51
N ASP A 67 -7.73 7.99 -10.39
CA ASP A 67 -8.21 7.03 -11.38
C ASP A 67 -8.81 5.77 -10.71
N PRO A 68 -10.02 5.90 -10.15
CA PRO A 68 -10.70 4.79 -9.47
C PRO A 68 -11.06 3.66 -10.43
N ALA A 69 -11.33 3.96 -11.70
CA ALA A 69 -11.70 2.97 -12.70
C ALA A 69 -10.53 2.02 -13.02
N THR A 70 -9.32 2.54 -13.18
CA THR A 70 -8.13 1.71 -13.42
C THR A 70 -7.69 0.95 -12.18
N THR A 71 -7.82 1.54 -10.99
CA THR A 71 -7.28 0.98 -9.74
C THR A 71 -8.22 0.00 -9.05
N LEU A 72 -9.52 0.27 -9.01
CA LEU A 72 -10.54 -0.53 -8.32
C LEU A 72 -11.46 -1.28 -9.31
N GLY A 73 -11.41 -0.94 -10.59
CA GLY A 73 -12.21 -1.57 -11.62
C GLY A 73 -13.66 -1.06 -11.69
N PRO A 74 -14.55 -1.78 -12.40
CA PRO A 74 -15.91 -1.31 -12.72
C PRO A 74 -16.80 -1.02 -11.51
N LEU A 75 -16.48 -1.59 -10.35
CA LEU A 75 -17.26 -1.46 -9.11
C LEU A 75 -16.72 -0.35 -8.18
N ALA A 76 -15.78 0.46 -8.66
CA ALA A 76 -15.18 1.54 -7.88
C ALA A 76 -16.20 2.58 -7.37
N SER A 77 -17.32 2.72 -8.09
CA SER A 77 -18.42 3.64 -7.71
C SER A 77 -19.40 3.03 -6.71
N GLY A 78 -19.15 1.79 -6.26
CA GLY A 78 -20.01 1.03 -5.36
C GLY A 78 -20.58 -0.23 -6.01
N LEU A 79 -20.96 -1.18 -5.15
CA LEU A 79 -21.74 -2.35 -5.55
C LEU A 79 -23.19 -1.93 -5.77
N ARG A 80 -23.74 -2.20 -6.95
CA ARG A 80 -25.18 -2.10 -7.19
C ARG A 80 -25.86 -3.39 -6.76
N PRO A 81 -27.16 -3.33 -6.42
CA PRO A 81 -27.96 -4.54 -6.25
C PRO A 81 -27.84 -5.43 -7.50
N GLY A 82 -27.35 -6.66 -7.33
CA GLY A 82 -27.11 -7.60 -8.43
C GLY A 82 -25.65 -7.68 -8.94
N ASP A 83 -24.72 -6.89 -8.40
CA ASP A 83 -23.29 -6.94 -8.77
C ASP A 83 -22.51 -8.10 -8.06
N GLY A 84 -23.20 -9.00 -7.36
CA GLY A 84 -22.62 -10.20 -6.71
C GLY A 84 -23.12 -11.50 -7.36
N PRO A 85 -22.42 -12.63 -7.17
CA PRO A 85 -22.88 -13.94 -7.64
C PRO A 85 -24.16 -14.41 -6.94
#